data_AF-A0A1I8IV95-F1
#
_entry.id   AF-A0A1I8IV95-F1
#
_cell.length_a   1.000
_cell.length_b   1.000
_cell.length_c   1.000
_cell.angle_alpha   90.00
_cell.angle_beta   90.00
_cell.angle_gamma   90.00
#
_symmetry.space_group_name_H-M   'P 1'
#
loop_
_entity.id
_entity.type
_entity.pdbx_description
1 polymer ?
#
loop_
_entity_poly.entity_id
_entity_poly.type
_entity_poly.pdbx_seq_one_letter_code
_entity_poly.pdbx_strand_id
1 'polypeptide(L)'
;IDDGVDEAGPVANPGELRKRLAQFANAAHQSAVAAQRFGSQIAQNSTMTNSRVADAQVGGGGEAETDAHRTEVMVKCAVLGCGLMGCKIAGELARQGHRVKMTDSNAEVLNSAYQRMEEDKQELLREGLLMQGAFPGQVLCLSRLEETVSDAEFIFEAVHDNLDTKSDLLEKVSHVCQPEAVISTNTLHLDVNEVFARCAKRERCLGLRFLFPVYYIPEVEINPSRDTSSSTTERVRCLLEDMGKTLFFRSGGNPLILTEEQREERRRVLLHSRRDFCPVCRQPIQDVIKVYHT
;
A
#
# COMPACT_ATOMS: atom_id res chain seq x y z
N ILE A 1 -40.35 34.60 -2.13
CA ILE A 1 -40.20 34.99 -3.55
C ILE A 1 -38.70 35.26 -3.69
N ASP A 2 -37.85 34.34 -4.11
CA ASP A 2 -38.02 33.21 -5.03
C ASP A 2 -36.94 32.14 -4.68
N ASP A 3 -37.31 30.86 -4.76
CA ASP A 3 -36.46 29.69 -4.46
C ASP A 3 -35.88 29.14 -5.78
N GLY A 4 -34.56 29.26 -5.96
CA GLY A 4 -33.83 28.65 -7.08
C GLY A 4 -33.28 27.28 -6.69
N VAL A 5 -33.97 26.21 -7.06
CA VAL A 5 -33.50 24.83 -6.96
C VAL A 5 -32.66 24.53 -8.21
N ASP A 6 -31.34 24.45 -8.05
CA ASP A 6 -30.42 24.12 -9.15
C ASP A 6 -30.39 22.61 -9.41
N GLU A 7 -30.46 22.27 -10.70
CA GLU A 7 -30.75 20.94 -11.23
C GLU A 7 -29.64 19.92 -11.01
N ALA A 8 -30.05 18.70 -10.63
CA ALA A 8 -29.21 17.51 -10.63
C ALA A 8 -28.76 17.16 -12.06
N GLY A 9 -27.44 17.11 -12.28
CA GLY A 9 -26.83 16.63 -13.53
C GLY A 9 -27.29 15.21 -13.90
N PRO A 10 -27.14 14.82 -15.18
CA PRO A 10 -27.87 13.70 -15.76
C PRO A 10 -27.52 12.38 -15.06
N VAL A 11 -28.54 11.75 -14.48
CA VAL A 11 -28.50 10.39 -13.95
C VAL A 11 -28.05 9.45 -15.07
N ALA A 12 -26.89 8.81 -14.89
CA ALA A 12 -26.35 7.88 -15.86
C ALA A 12 -27.39 6.82 -16.24
N ASN A 13 -27.67 6.67 -17.54
CA ASN A 13 -28.63 5.70 -18.04
C ASN A 13 -28.26 4.29 -17.51
N PRO A 14 -29.20 3.54 -16.90
CA PRO A 14 -28.95 2.19 -16.39
C PRO A 14 -28.29 1.24 -17.40
N GLY A 15 -28.53 1.44 -18.71
CA GLY A 15 -27.88 0.68 -19.77
C GLY A 15 -26.39 0.99 -19.93
N GLU A 16 -25.95 2.22 -19.65
CA GLU A 16 -24.56 2.63 -19.72
C GLU A 16 -23.76 2.17 -18.48
N LEU A 17 -24.39 2.20 -17.30
CA LEU A 17 -23.83 1.64 -16.07
C LEU A 17 -23.60 0.12 -16.20
N ARG A 18 -24.58 -0.61 -16.79
CA ARG A 18 -24.44 -2.04 -17.08
C ARG A 18 -23.31 -2.34 -18.07
N LYS A 19 -23.16 -1.52 -19.12
CA LYS A 19 -22.04 -1.66 -20.07
C LYS A 19 -20.68 -1.44 -19.40
N ARG A 20 -20.55 -0.41 -18.55
CA ARG A 20 -19.31 -0.15 -17.80
C ARG A 20 -18.99 -1.29 -16.84
N LEU A 21 -19.97 -1.78 -16.06
CA LEU A 21 -19.79 -2.93 -15.17
C LEU A 21 -19.37 -4.19 -15.92
N ALA A 22 -19.93 -4.46 -17.11
CA ALA A 22 -19.54 -5.59 -17.95
C ALA A 22 -18.11 -5.44 -18.52
N GLN A 23 -17.72 -4.22 -18.91
CA GLN A 23 -16.35 -3.93 -19.34
C GLN A 23 -15.33 -4.11 -18.19
N PHE A 24 -15.68 -3.68 -16.98
CA PHE A 24 -14.88 -3.93 -15.78
C PHE A 24 -14.74 -5.42 -15.45
N ALA A 25 -15.82 -6.20 -15.54
CA ALA A 25 -15.78 -7.64 -15.29
C ALA A 25 -14.88 -8.38 -16.31
N ASN A 26 -14.94 -7.99 -17.59
CA ASN A 26 -14.07 -8.57 -18.62
C ASN A 26 -12.60 -8.18 -18.43
N ALA A 27 -12.31 -6.94 -18.03
CA ALA A 27 -10.94 -6.50 -17.72
C ALA A 27 -10.37 -7.24 -16.51
N ALA A 28 -11.18 -7.46 -15.46
CA ALA A 28 -10.81 -8.24 -14.29
C ALA A 28 -10.52 -9.71 -14.65
N HIS A 29 -11.32 -10.32 -15.53
CA HIS A 29 -11.10 -11.69 -15.98
C HIS A 29 -9.80 -11.83 -16.80
N GLN A 30 -9.53 -10.92 -17.74
CA GLN A 30 -8.28 -10.91 -18.51
C GLN A 30 -7.05 -10.68 -17.62
N SER A 31 -7.19 -9.89 -16.56
CA SER A 31 -6.12 -9.62 -15.58
C SER A 31 -5.83 -10.82 -14.69
N ALA A 32 -6.87 -11.57 -14.28
CA ALA A 32 -6.70 -12.84 -13.55
C ALA A 32 -5.94 -13.89 -14.39
N VAL A 33 -6.22 -13.95 -15.70
CA VAL A 33 -5.49 -14.82 -16.63
C VAL A 33 -4.04 -14.37 -16.82
N ALA A 34 -3.77 -13.06 -16.83
CA ALA A 34 -2.41 -12.53 -16.91
C ALA A 34 -1.58 -12.80 -15.63
N ALA A 35 -2.20 -12.67 -14.45
CA ALA A 35 -1.57 -12.99 -13.17
C ALA A 35 -1.20 -14.48 -13.06
N GLN A 36 -2.07 -15.38 -13.56
CA GLN A 36 -1.77 -16.82 -13.65
C GLN A 36 -0.58 -17.12 -14.58
N ARG A 37 -0.44 -16.38 -15.68
CA ARG A 37 0.72 -16.51 -16.61
C ARG A 37 2.02 -15.99 -15.98
N PHE A 38 1.95 -14.92 -15.20
CA PHE A 38 3.12 -14.37 -14.50
C PHE A 38 3.61 -15.32 -13.40
N GLY A 39 2.68 -15.91 -12.64
CA GLY A 39 3.00 -16.94 -11.63
C GLY A 39 3.65 -18.19 -12.23
N SER A 40 3.23 -18.61 -13.43
CA SER A 40 3.80 -19.79 -14.10
C SER A 40 5.19 -19.55 -14.70
N GLN A 41 5.52 -18.33 -15.14
CA GLN A 41 6.90 -17.97 -15.54
C GLN A 41 7.88 -17.93 -14.36
N ILE A 42 7.42 -17.47 -13.19
CA ILE A 42 8.23 -17.47 -11.95
C ILE A 42 8.48 -18.90 -11.45
N ALA A 43 7.46 -19.78 -11.55
CA ALA A 43 7.61 -21.18 -11.21
C ALA A 43 8.66 -21.88 -12.10
N GLN A 44 8.66 -21.62 -13.41
CA GLN A 44 9.62 -22.23 -14.35
C GLN A 44 11.06 -21.76 -14.16
N ASN A 45 11.28 -20.50 -13.76
CA ASN A 45 12.62 -19.98 -13.47
C ASN A 45 13.18 -20.53 -12.14
N SER A 46 12.31 -20.78 -11.16
CA SER A 46 12.68 -21.37 -9.88
C SER A 46 13.13 -22.84 -10.01
N THR A 47 12.60 -23.59 -10.98
CA THR A 47 12.98 -24.99 -11.21
C THR A 47 14.39 -25.15 -11.81
N MET A 48 14.93 -24.14 -12.50
CA MET A 48 16.29 -24.22 -13.07
C MET A 48 17.40 -24.04 -12.02
N THR A 49 17.14 -23.34 -10.92
CA THR A 49 18.14 -23.05 -9.88
C THR A 49 18.32 -24.16 -8.84
N ASN A 50 17.45 -25.19 -8.81
CA ASN A 50 17.48 -26.25 -7.79
C ASN A 50 17.81 -27.65 -8.34
N SER A 51 18.57 -27.75 -9.43
CA SER A 51 19.10 -29.03 -9.93
C SER A 51 20.46 -29.37 -9.31
N ARG A 52 20.56 -29.48 -7.97
CA ARG A 52 21.80 -29.98 -7.32
C ARG A 52 21.66 -30.45 -5.87
N VAL A 53 20.56 -31.08 -5.49
CA VAL A 53 20.54 -32.08 -4.40
C VAL A 53 19.47 -33.11 -4.76
N ALA A 54 19.89 -34.26 -5.28
CA ALA A 54 19.03 -35.41 -5.52
C ALA A 54 19.41 -36.55 -4.56
N ASP A 55 18.39 -37.36 -4.27
CA ASP A 55 18.39 -38.74 -3.74
C ASP A 55 18.08 -38.93 -2.24
N ALA A 56 16.82 -39.26 -1.93
CA ALA A 56 16.41 -40.65 -1.67
C ALA A 56 14.92 -40.80 -1.22
N GLN A 57 14.16 -41.60 -1.99
CA GLN A 57 13.06 -42.54 -1.65
C GLN A 57 11.79 -42.07 -0.90
N VAL A 58 10.62 -41.96 -1.56
CA VAL A 58 9.57 -42.98 -1.91
C VAL A 58 8.52 -43.25 -0.80
N GLY A 59 7.28 -42.84 -1.08
CA GLY A 59 6.06 -43.65 -0.82
C GLY A 59 5.04 -43.11 0.19
N GLY A 60 3.82 -42.80 -0.28
CA GLY A 60 2.61 -42.77 0.55
C GLY A 60 1.67 -41.61 0.26
N GLY A 61 0.56 -41.88 -0.44
CA GLY A 61 -0.48 -40.89 -0.73
C GLY A 61 -1.24 -40.43 0.51
N GLY A 62 -1.49 -39.13 0.57
CA GLY A 62 -2.34 -38.45 1.52
C GLY A 62 -2.69 -37.08 0.93
N GLU A 63 -3.96 -36.71 1.00
CA GLU A 63 -4.55 -35.51 0.43
C GLU A 63 -3.72 -34.27 0.80
N ALA A 64 -3.22 -33.56 -0.20
CA ALA A 64 -2.44 -32.35 -0.01
C ALA A 64 -3.39 -31.22 0.41
N GLU A 65 -3.53 -31.02 1.71
CA GLU A 65 -3.80 -29.70 2.27
C GLU A 65 -2.73 -28.75 1.73
N THR A 66 -3.13 -27.89 0.79
CA THR A 66 -2.29 -26.80 0.34
C THR A 66 -2.26 -25.75 1.43
N ASP A 67 -1.39 -25.95 2.42
CA ASP A 67 -0.90 -24.87 3.27
C ASP A 67 -0.08 -23.94 2.37
N ALA A 68 -0.78 -22.98 1.76
CA ALA A 68 -0.19 -21.94 0.94
C ALA A 68 0.55 -20.98 1.87
N HIS A 69 1.76 -21.36 2.26
CA HIS A 69 2.75 -20.44 2.82
C HIS A 69 3.06 -19.40 1.73
N ARG A 70 2.25 -18.32 1.68
CA ARG A 70 2.50 -17.16 0.84
C ARG A 70 3.87 -16.63 1.24
N THR A 71 4.88 -16.84 0.39
CA THR A 71 6.20 -16.26 0.58
C THR A 71 6.03 -14.75 0.72
N GLU A 72 6.24 -14.21 1.91
CA GLU A 72 6.16 -12.76 2.16
C GLU A 72 7.25 -12.09 1.31
N VAL A 73 6.85 -11.47 0.20
CA VAL A 73 7.77 -10.77 -0.68
C VAL A 73 8.13 -9.44 -0.02
N MET A 74 9.38 -9.31 0.40
CA MET A 74 9.93 -8.06 0.91
C MET A 74 10.08 -7.06 -0.24
N VAL A 75 9.31 -5.97 -0.18
CA VAL A 75 9.35 -4.87 -1.15
C VAL A 75 10.29 -3.76 -0.68
N LYS A 76 10.98 -3.11 -1.63
CA LYS A 76 11.77 -1.91 -1.37
C LYS A 76 10.95 -0.65 -1.62
N CYS A 77 10.78 0.15 -0.57
CA CYS A 77 9.99 1.38 -0.60
C CYS A 77 10.87 2.61 -0.35
N ALA A 78 10.53 3.73 -0.99
CA ALA A 78 11.01 5.05 -0.62
C ALA A 78 9.86 5.90 -0.08
N VAL A 79 10.10 6.65 1.00
CA VAL A 79 9.16 7.63 1.53
C VAL A 79 9.80 9.02 1.49
N LEU A 80 9.15 9.96 0.80
CA LEU A 80 9.64 11.32 0.63
C LEU A 80 8.87 12.24 1.57
N GLY A 81 9.57 12.86 2.50
CA GLY A 81 8.99 13.61 3.62
C GLY A 81 8.99 12.78 4.90
N CYS A 82 9.55 13.35 5.96
CA CYS A 82 9.62 12.78 7.31
C CYS A 82 8.70 13.53 8.29
N GLY A 83 7.69 14.22 7.78
CA GLY A 83 6.60 14.80 8.57
C GLY A 83 5.70 13.72 9.22
N LEU A 84 4.54 14.15 9.71
CA LEU A 84 3.59 13.25 10.37
C LEU A 84 3.20 12.05 9.48
N MET A 85 2.66 12.31 8.29
CA MET A 85 2.21 11.23 7.39
C MET A 85 3.37 10.36 6.90
N GLY A 86 4.50 10.97 6.54
CA GLY A 86 5.67 10.24 6.07
C GLY A 86 6.20 9.23 7.10
N CYS A 87 6.34 9.63 8.36
CA CYS A 87 6.75 8.70 9.43
C CYS A 87 5.75 7.57 9.63
N LYS A 88 4.45 7.88 9.63
CA LYS A 88 3.40 6.86 9.82
C LYS A 88 3.32 5.87 8.65
N ILE A 89 3.51 6.34 7.42
CA ILE A 89 3.58 5.49 6.21
C ILE A 89 4.83 4.61 6.25
N ALA A 90 6.01 5.19 6.54
CA ALA A 90 7.25 4.44 6.64
C ALA A 90 7.19 3.37 7.74
N GLY A 91 6.67 3.72 8.91
CA GLY A 91 6.49 2.78 10.00
C GLY A 91 5.48 1.69 9.68
N GLU A 92 4.36 1.99 9.01
CA GLU A 92 3.41 0.96 8.57
C GLU A 92 4.02 0.01 7.54
N LEU A 93 4.78 0.51 6.57
CA LEU A 93 5.50 -0.33 5.60
C LEU A 93 6.51 -1.25 6.30
N ALA A 94 7.30 -0.71 7.23
CA ALA A 94 8.25 -1.50 8.00
C ALA A 94 7.55 -2.50 8.92
N ARG A 95 6.41 -2.14 9.50
CA ARG A 95 5.59 -3.04 10.34
C ARG A 95 5.10 -4.27 9.55
N GLN A 96 4.95 -4.13 8.24
CA GLN A 96 4.57 -5.20 7.30
C GLN A 96 5.79 -5.94 6.69
N GLY A 97 7.00 -5.69 7.18
CA GLY A 97 8.20 -6.43 6.77
C GLY A 97 8.97 -5.82 5.59
N HIS A 98 8.55 -4.65 5.08
CA HIS A 98 9.20 -4.01 3.94
C HIS A 98 10.46 -3.23 4.32
N ARG A 99 11.34 -3.02 3.34
CA ARG A 99 12.53 -2.18 3.50
C ARG A 99 12.20 -0.77 3.04
N VAL A 100 12.36 0.20 3.92
CA VAL A 100 12.02 1.60 3.66
C VAL A 100 13.27 2.45 3.72
N LYS A 101 13.52 3.23 2.68
CA LYS A 101 14.41 4.39 2.75
C LYS A 101 13.56 5.64 2.84
N MET A 102 13.95 6.60 3.66
CA MET A 102 13.24 7.87 3.74
C MET A 102 14.18 9.06 3.78
N THR A 103 13.70 10.18 3.26
CA THR A 103 14.45 11.44 3.20
C THR A 103 13.52 12.61 3.47
N ASP A 104 14.09 13.71 3.95
CA ASP A 104 13.45 15.01 4.07
C ASP A 104 14.47 16.09 3.70
N SER A 105 14.03 17.21 3.13
CA SER A 105 14.92 18.34 2.84
C SER A 105 15.32 19.09 4.12
N ASN A 106 14.53 18.96 5.19
CA ASN A 106 14.84 19.48 6.50
C ASN A 106 15.56 18.42 7.36
N ALA A 107 16.83 18.69 7.66
CA ALA A 107 17.67 17.79 8.46
C ALA A 107 17.14 17.56 9.89
N GLU A 108 16.52 18.56 10.53
CA GLU A 108 15.95 18.41 11.86
C GLU A 108 14.73 17.47 11.82
N VAL A 109 13.88 17.62 10.81
CA VAL A 109 12.72 16.73 10.60
C VAL A 109 13.19 15.30 10.33
N LEU A 110 14.20 15.13 9.46
CA LEU A 110 14.80 13.82 9.17
C LEU A 110 15.39 13.17 10.43
N ASN A 111 16.16 13.92 11.23
CA ASN A 111 16.77 13.43 12.47
C ASN A 111 15.72 13.02 13.51
N SER A 112 14.55 13.66 13.51
CA SER A 112 13.44 13.31 14.42
C SER A 112 12.65 12.07 14.00
N ALA A 113 12.83 11.55 12.78
CA ALA A 113 12.02 10.47 12.22
C ALA A 113 12.10 9.17 13.06
N TYR A 114 13.30 8.81 13.51
CA TYR A 114 13.49 7.62 14.35
C TYR A 114 12.77 7.73 15.69
N GLN A 115 12.82 8.89 16.33
CA GLN A 115 12.12 9.12 17.59
C GLN A 115 10.60 8.98 17.41
N ARG A 116 10.04 9.59 16.36
CA ARG A 116 8.60 9.49 16.06
C ARG A 116 8.16 8.05 15.82
N MET A 117 8.94 7.29 15.05
CA MET A 117 8.65 5.87 14.82
C MET A 117 8.85 5.01 16.07
N GLU A 118 9.71 5.42 17.01
CA GLU A 118 9.83 4.75 18.30
C GLU A 118 8.61 5.00 19.18
N GLU A 119 8.12 6.24 19.24
CA GLU A 119 6.85 6.59 19.91
C GLU A 119 5.68 5.77 19.34
N ASP A 120 5.63 5.61 18.01
CA ASP A 120 4.65 4.74 17.33
C ASP A 120 4.74 3.29 17.81
N LYS A 121 5.95 2.71 17.88
CA LYS A 121 6.14 1.35 18.36
C LYS A 121 5.63 1.18 19.79
N GLN A 122 5.93 2.14 20.67
CA GLN A 122 5.46 2.09 22.06
C GLN A 122 3.94 2.18 22.16
N GLU A 123 3.29 2.98 21.30
CA GLU A 123 1.84 3.03 21.21
C GLU A 123 1.26 1.69 20.71
N LEU A 124 1.81 1.15 19.63
CA LEU A 124 1.35 -0.12 19.05
C LEU A 124 1.56 -1.32 19.97
N LEU A 125 2.64 -1.32 20.77
CA LEU A 125 2.88 -2.33 21.81
C LEU A 125 1.80 -2.26 22.89
N ARG A 126 1.49 -1.06 23.39
CA ARG A 126 0.45 -0.88 24.42
C ARG A 126 -0.92 -1.33 23.92
N GLU A 127 -1.20 -1.14 22.65
CA GLU A 127 -2.46 -1.53 22.00
C GLU A 127 -2.48 -3.00 21.52
N GLY A 128 -1.38 -3.74 21.69
CA GLY A 128 -1.28 -5.14 21.23
C GLY A 128 -1.24 -5.32 19.71
N LEU A 129 -0.93 -4.25 18.96
CA LEU A 129 -0.76 -4.27 17.50
C LEU A 129 0.67 -4.57 17.07
N LEU A 130 1.62 -4.58 18.01
CA LEU A 130 3.01 -5.00 17.82
C LEU A 130 3.42 -5.95 18.95
N MET A 131 4.11 -7.06 18.64
CA MET A 131 4.45 -8.09 19.63
C MET A 131 5.91 -8.02 20.11
N GLN A 132 6.86 -7.85 19.20
CA GLN A 132 8.30 -8.03 19.48
C GLN A 132 9.05 -6.70 19.71
N GLY A 133 8.33 -5.59 19.84
CA GLY A 133 8.86 -4.23 20.04
C GLY A 133 9.65 -3.63 18.87
N ALA A 134 10.14 -4.46 17.95
CA ALA A 134 10.70 -4.05 16.67
C ALA A 134 9.69 -4.27 15.54
N PHE A 135 9.76 -3.41 14.52
CA PHE A 135 9.15 -3.73 13.23
C PHE A 135 9.97 -4.83 12.53
N PRO A 136 9.32 -5.77 11.82
CA PRO A 136 10.01 -6.81 11.07
C PRO A 136 10.82 -6.26 9.88
N GLY A 137 10.38 -5.13 9.31
CA GLY A 137 11.10 -4.40 8.28
C GLY A 137 12.15 -3.44 8.83
N GLN A 138 12.83 -2.72 7.91
CA GLN A 138 13.87 -1.76 8.24
C GLN A 138 13.50 -0.38 7.71
N VAL A 139 13.79 0.67 8.50
CA VAL A 139 13.75 2.06 8.03
C VAL A 139 15.14 2.68 8.08
N LEU A 140 15.60 3.18 6.94
CA LEU A 140 16.87 3.90 6.80
C LEU A 140 16.60 5.35 6.41
N CYS A 141 17.03 6.29 7.26
CA CYS A 141 16.99 7.71 6.95
C CYS A 141 18.23 8.11 6.16
N LEU A 142 18.05 8.70 4.97
CA LEU A 142 19.12 9.18 4.10
C LEU A 142 18.93 10.67 3.84
N SER A 143 20.03 11.41 3.73
CA SER A 143 20.00 12.85 3.44
C SER A 143 19.89 13.18 1.95
N ARG A 144 20.10 12.19 1.08
CA ARG A 144 20.14 12.36 -0.38
C ARG A 144 18.95 11.69 -1.04
N LEU A 145 18.24 12.47 -1.87
CA LEU A 145 17.07 12.01 -2.60
C LEU A 145 17.41 10.83 -3.52
N GLU A 146 18.49 10.94 -4.29
CA GLU A 146 18.89 9.94 -5.28
C GLU A 146 19.17 8.59 -4.63
N GLU A 147 19.90 8.57 -3.52
CA GLU A 147 20.21 7.34 -2.77
C GLU A 147 18.96 6.71 -2.13
N THR A 148 17.96 7.54 -1.82
CA THR A 148 16.67 7.12 -1.25
C THR A 148 15.83 6.39 -2.27
N VAL A 149 15.78 6.87 -3.51
CA VAL A 149 14.87 6.35 -4.55
C VAL A 149 15.51 5.41 -5.56
N SER A 150 16.85 5.31 -5.58
CA SER A 150 17.61 4.62 -6.64
C SER A 150 17.25 3.15 -6.84
N ASP A 151 16.80 2.45 -5.80
CA ASP A 151 16.43 1.03 -5.85
C ASP A 151 15.02 0.75 -5.30
N ALA A 152 14.20 1.78 -5.16
CA ALA A 152 12.82 1.66 -4.70
C ALA A 152 11.90 1.13 -5.80
N GLU A 153 11.02 0.20 -5.45
CA GLU A 153 9.96 -0.34 -6.30
C GLU A 153 8.67 0.48 -6.17
N PHE A 154 8.44 1.04 -4.97
CA PHE A 154 7.32 1.92 -4.66
C PHE A 154 7.82 3.18 -3.95
N ILE A 155 7.36 4.34 -4.40
CA ILE A 155 7.73 5.64 -3.85
C ILE A 155 6.46 6.31 -3.33
N PHE A 156 6.49 6.74 -2.07
CA PHE A 156 5.39 7.39 -1.37
C PHE A 156 5.80 8.81 -1.02
N GLU A 157 5.26 9.78 -1.73
CA GLU A 157 5.49 11.19 -1.47
C GLU A 157 4.48 11.72 -0.43
N ALA A 158 4.99 12.28 0.66
CA ALA A 158 4.21 12.82 1.79
C ALA A 158 4.84 14.12 2.33
N VAL A 159 5.35 14.97 1.44
CA VAL A 159 5.78 16.35 1.75
C VAL A 159 4.58 17.29 1.83
N HIS A 160 4.84 18.56 2.15
CA HIS A 160 3.83 19.61 2.28
C HIS A 160 2.91 19.68 1.04
N ASP A 161 1.61 19.93 1.25
CA ASP A 161 0.57 19.87 0.22
C ASP A 161 0.53 21.15 -0.65
N ASN A 162 1.65 21.41 -1.34
CA ASN A 162 1.85 22.51 -2.26
C ASN A 162 2.20 21.97 -3.66
N LEU A 163 1.50 22.45 -4.68
CA LEU A 163 1.63 21.94 -6.05
C LEU A 163 3.06 22.04 -6.58
N ASP A 164 3.65 23.23 -6.55
CA ASP A 164 5.01 23.45 -7.08
C ASP A 164 6.04 22.58 -6.37
N THR A 165 5.97 22.53 -5.04
CA THR A 165 6.89 21.71 -4.22
C THR A 165 6.81 20.23 -4.62
N LYS A 166 5.60 19.69 -4.78
CA LYS A 166 5.40 18.28 -5.16
C LYS A 166 5.79 18.03 -6.60
N SER A 167 5.36 18.87 -7.53
CA SER A 167 5.68 18.73 -8.95
C SER A 167 7.19 18.77 -9.19
N ASP A 168 7.90 19.72 -8.58
CA ASP A 168 9.36 19.83 -8.71
C ASP A 168 10.09 18.62 -8.13
N LEU A 169 9.62 18.11 -6.97
CA LEU A 169 10.18 16.92 -6.34
C LEU A 169 9.93 15.67 -7.20
N LEU A 170 8.69 15.46 -7.63
CA LEU A 170 8.27 14.26 -8.34
C LEU A 170 8.82 14.22 -9.76
N GLU A 171 9.01 15.37 -10.41
CA GLU A 171 9.76 15.49 -11.67
C GLU A 171 11.17 14.92 -11.49
N LYS A 172 11.93 15.42 -10.50
CA LYS A 172 13.29 14.92 -10.20
C LYS A 172 13.28 13.43 -9.91
N VAL A 173 12.39 12.98 -9.02
CA VAL A 173 12.24 11.56 -8.65
C VAL A 173 12.00 10.70 -9.89
N SER A 174 11.13 11.14 -10.80
CA SER A 174 10.80 10.38 -12.00
C SER A 174 11.99 10.12 -12.92
N HIS A 175 13.04 10.93 -12.83
CA HIS A 175 14.28 10.79 -13.60
C HIS A 175 15.36 9.95 -12.90
N VAL A 176 15.38 9.90 -11.56
CA VAL A 176 16.46 9.25 -10.80
C VAL A 176 16.06 7.91 -10.14
N CYS A 177 14.76 7.60 -10.07
CA CYS A 177 14.29 6.32 -9.57
C CYS A 177 14.41 5.21 -10.64
N GLN A 178 14.15 3.96 -10.23
CA GLN A 178 14.06 2.85 -11.19
C GLN A 178 13.01 3.11 -12.27
N PRO A 179 13.24 2.68 -13.53
CA PRO A 179 12.33 2.92 -14.65
C PRO A 179 10.90 2.40 -14.42
N GLU A 180 10.76 1.33 -13.64
CA GLU A 180 9.50 0.64 -13.34
C GLU A 180 8.97 0.94 -11.92
N ALA A 181 9.59 1.87 -11.19
CA ALA A 181 9.14 2.23 -9.85
C ALA A 181 7.76 2.90 -9.91
N VAL A 182 6.83 2.47 -9.06
CA VAL A 182 5.55 3.16 -8.87
C VAL A 182 5.82 4.44 -8.09
N ILE A 183 5.32 5.56 -8.59
CA ILE A 183 5.43 6.87 -7.92
C ILE A 183 4.04 7.25 -7.42
N SER A 184 3.94 7.54 -6.13
CA SER A 184 2.68 7.95 -5.54
C SER A 184 2.79 9.23 -4.72
N THR A 185 1.67 9.96 -4.63
CA THR A 185 1.53 11.15 -3.79
C THR A 185 0.39 10.95 -2.79
N ASN A 186 0.64 11.32 -1.54
CA ASN A 186 -0.35 11.35 -0.45
C ASN A 186 -1.08 12.71 -0.40
N THR A 187 -1.20 13.41 -1.54
CA THR A 187 -1.90 14.71 -1.60
C THR A 187 -3.35 14.58 -1.14
N LEU A 188 -3.85 15.59 -0.42
CA LEU A 188 -5.22 15.64 0.05
C LEU A 188 -6.11 16.39 -0.95
N HIS A 189 -5.66 17.57 -1.40
CA HIS A 189 -6.47 18.52 -2.16
C HIS A 189 -6.02 18.78 -3.59
N LEU A 190 -4.80 18.41 -3.97
CA LEU A 190 -4.26 18.77 -5.29
C LEU A 190 -4.79 17.82 -6.37
N ASP A 191 -4.92 18.34 -7.60
CA ASP A 191 -5.18 17.50 -8.77
C ASP A 191 -3.92 16.67 -9.08
N VAL A 192 -4.05 15.35 -8.97
CA VAL A 192 -2.97 14.40 -9.28
C VAL A 192 -2.45 14.56 -10.71
N ASN A 193 -3.29 15.01 -11.65
CA ASN A 193 -2.88 15.26 -13.02
C ASN A 193 -1.89 16.43 -13.12
N GLU A 194 -2.08 17.48 -12.31
CA GLU A 194 -1.19 18.63 -12.25
C GLU A 194 0.09 18.28 -11.49
N VAL A 195 -0.03 17.56 -10.37
CA VAL A 195 1.11 17.10 -9.56
C VAL A 195 2.11 16.33 -10.43
N PHE A 196 1.63 15.41 -11.26
CA PHE A 196 2.47 14.57 -12.12
C PHE A 196 2.73 15.15 -13.53
N ALA A 197 2.28 16.38 -13.83
CA ALA A 197 2.33 16.92 -15.19
C ALA A 197 3.74 16.96 -15.79
N ARG A 198 4.76 17.16 -14.94
CA ARG A 198 6.18 17.26 -15.32
C ARG A 198 6.94 15.94 -15.21
N CYS A 199 6.33 14.89 -14.65
CA CYS A 199 7.01 13.61 -14.48
C CYS A 199 7.26 12.90 -15.82
N ALA A 200 8.40 12.21 -15.93
CA ALA A 200 8.65 11.23 -16.97
C ALA A 200 7.92 9.92 -16.67
N LYS A 201 7.38 9.27 -17.72
CA LYS A 201 6.60 8.01 -17.63
C LYS A 201 5.45 8.11 -16.61
N ARG A 202 4.43 8.90 -16.96
CA ARG A 202 3.31 9.23 -16.05
C ARG A 202 2.38 8.04 -15.79
N GLU A 203 2.46 7.00 -16.61
CA GLU A 203 1.67 5.77 -16.50
C GLU A 203 1.93 4.95 -15.23
N ARG A 204 3.05 5.19 -14.56
CA ARG A 204 3.44 4.59 -13.27
C ARG A 204 3.23 5.54 -12.07
N CYS A 205 2.57 6.67 -12.29
CA CYS A 205 2.26 7.65 -11.26
C CYS A 205 0.78 7.55 -10.85
N LEU A 206 0.45 7.72 -9.57
CA LEU A 206 -0.94 7.80 -9.08
C LEU A 206 -1.05 8.53 -7.72
N GLY A 207 -2.22 9.05 -7.39
CA GLY A 207 -2.52 9.45 -6.02
C GLY A 207 -2.76 8.21 -5.15
N LEU A 208 -2.09 8.15 -4.00
CA LEU A 208 -2.26 7.07 -3.02
C LEU A 208 -2.25 7.67 -1.62
N ARG A 209 -3.45 7.82 -1.05
CA ARG A 209 -3.64 8.57 0.18
C ARG A 209 -3.99 7.63 1.33
N PHE A 210 -3.05 7.50 2.26
CA PHE A 210 -3.29 6.87 3.55
C PHE A 210 -4.12 7.81 4.42
N LEU A 211 -5.17 7.30 5.03
CA LEU A 211 -5.98 8.06 5.96
C LEU A 211 -5.32 8.10 7.34
N PHE A 212 -5.56 9.17 8.08
CA PHE A 212 -5.02 9.35 9.42
C PHE A 212 -6.00 8.85 10.50
N PRO A 213 -5.55 8.09 11.51
CA PRO A 213 -4.16 7.62 11.72
C PRO A 213 -3.82 6.31 10.99
N VAL A 214 -2.68 6.26 10.31
CA VAL A 214 -2.30 5.21 9.33
C VAL A 214 -2.33 3.78 9.89
N TYR A 215 -1.94 3.58 11.15
CA TYR A 215 -1.90 2.25 11.77
C TYR A 215 -3.28 1.70 12.11
N TYR A 216 -4.26 2.59 12.32
CA TYR A 216 -5.60 2.24 12.77
C TYR A 216 -6.63 2.25 11.66
N ILE A 217 -6.40 3.04 10.61
CA ILE A 217 -7.31 3.15 9.47
C ILE A 217 -6.82 2.19 8.37
N PRO A 218 -7.56 1.08 8.11
CA PRO A 218 -7.19 0.15 7.05
C PRO A 218 -7.42 0.74 5.66
N GLU A 219 -8.30 1.75 5.53
CA GLU A 219 -8.64 2.33 4.25
C GLU A 219 -7.51 3.17 3.65
N VAL A 220 -7.23 2.94 2.37
CA VAL A 220 -6.31 3.70 1.56
C VAL A 220 -7.03 4.15 0.29
N GLU A 221 -7.03 5.45 0.04
CA GLU A 221 -7.67 6.02 -1.14
C GLU A 221 -6.73 5.95 -2.34
N ILE A 222 -7.20 5.40 -3.46
CA ILE A 222 -6.49 5.39 -4.74
C ILE A 222 -7.12 6.44 -5.67
N ASN A 223 -6.27 7.27 -6.27
CA ASN A 223 -6.67 8.32 -7.21
C ASN A 223 -5.77 8.28 -8.46
N PRO A 224 -6.06 7.40 -9.44
CA PRO A 224 -5.31 7.34 -10.69
C PRO A 224 -5.35 8.68 -11.43
N SER A 225 -4.21 9.09 -11.99
CA SER A 225 -4.18 10.18 -12.97
C SER A 225 -4.72 9.70 -14.32
N ARG A 226 -4.95 10.62 -15.25
CA ARG A 226 -5.40 10.30 -16.62
C ARG A 226 -4.44 9.37 -17.36
N ASP A 227 -3.16 9.37 -16.99
CA ASP A 227 -2.13 8.58 -17.66
C ASP A 227 -1.86 7.24 -16.95
N THR A 228 -2.30 7.08 -15.70
CA THR A 228 -2.02 5.88 -14.88
C THR A 228 -2.46 4.60 -15.58
N SER A 229 -1.55 3.65 -15.72
CA SER A 229 -1.87 2.35 -16.32
C SER A 229 -2.66 1.45 -15.36
N SER A 230 -3.44 0.54 -15.93
CA SER A 230 -4.10 -0.53 -15.17
C SER A 230 -3.10 -1.41 -14.44
N SER A 231 -1.93 -1.69 -15.04
CA SER A 231 -0.86 -2.47 -14.41
C SER A 231 -0.30 -1.79 -13.15
N THR A 232 -0.13 -0.46 -13.18
CA THR A 232 0.31 0.31 -12.00
C THR A 232 -0.72 0.24 -10.88
N THR A 233 -2.01 0.41 -11.23
CA THR A 233 -3.13 0.31 -10.29
C THR A 233 -3.17 -1.07 -9.64
N GLU A 234 -2.97 -2.11 -10.44
CA GLU A 234 -2.94 -3.49 -9.99
C GLU A 234 -1.77 -3.81 -9.06
N ARG A 235 -0.56 -3.31 -9.37
CA ARG A 235 0.62 -3.47 -8.50
C ARG A 235 0.40 -2.84 -7.12
N VAL A 236 -0.21 -1.65 -7.09
CA VAL A 236 -0.56 -0.97 -5.84
C VAL A 236 -1.63 -1.75 -5.08
N ARG A 237 -2.65 -2.24 -5.76
CA ARG A 237 -3.69 -3.08 -5.17
C ARG A 237 -3.08 -4.31 -4.49
N CYS A 238 -2.24 -5.07 -5.19
CA CYS A 238 -1.59 -6.26 -4.63
C CYS A 238 -0.77 -5.92 -3.38
N LEU A 239 0.05 -4.85 -3.43
CA LEU A 239 0.84 -4.40 -2.28
C LEU A 239 -0.06 -4.09 -1.06
N LEU A 240 -1.13 -3.33 -1.27
CA LEU A 240 -2.02 -2.92 -0.19
C LEU A 240 -2.80 -4.10 0.41
N GLU A 241 -3.29 -5.01 -0.43
CA GLU A 241 -3.98 -6.22 0.02
C GLU A 241 -3.06 -7.14 0.82
N ASP A 242 -1.80 -7.29 0.39
CA ASP A 242 -0.79 -8.06 1.13
C ASP A 242 -0.49 -7.43 2.50
N MET A 243 -0.53 -6.10 2.59
CA MET A 243 -0.45 -5.36 3.86
C MET A 243 -1.75 -5.44 4.71
N GLY A 244 -2.82 -6.04 4.19
CA GLY A 244 -4.14 -6.08 4.84
C GLY A 244 -4.87 -4.73 4.86
N LYS A 245 -4.57 -3.85 3.91
CA LYS A 245 -5.26 -2.56 3.70
C LYS A 245 -6.46 -2.74 2.78
N THR A 246 -7.47 -1.88 2.96
CA THR A 246 -8.66 -1.83 2.12
C THR A 246 -8.58 -0.65 1.17
N LEU A 247 -8.55 -0.89 -0.12
CA LEU A 247 -8.52 0.19 -1.11
C LEU A 247 -9.93 0.70 -1.43
N PHE A 248 -10.03 1.99 -1.71
CA PHE A 248 -11.22 2.57 -2.36
C PHE A 248 -10.80 3.65 -3.35
N PHE A 249 -11.53 3.76 -4.46
CA PHE A 249 -11.26 4.79 -5.47
C PHE A 249 -11.84 6.12 -5.02
N ARG A 250 -11.08 7.21 -5.19
CA ARG A 250 -11.60 8.56 -4.97
C ARG A 250 -12.80 8.78 -5.89
N SER A 251 -13.92 9.20 -5.30
CA SER A 251 -15.13 9.58 -6.03
C SER A 251 -15.36 11.08 -5.85
N GLY A 252 -15.35 11.83 -6.96
CA GLY A 252 -15.51 13.28 -6.95
C GLY A 252 -14.26 14.05 -6.50
N GLY A 253 -14.40 15.38 -6.37
CA GLY A 253 -13.29 16.28 -6.06
C GLY A 253 -12.89 16.32 -4.58
N ASN A 254 -13.80 15.95 -3.68
CA ASN A 254 -13.57 16.09 -2.24
C ASN A 254 -12.94 14.82 -1.65
N PRO A 255 -11.83 14.92 -0.91
CA PRO A 255 -11.23 13.78 -0.21
C PRO A 255 -12.12 13.28 0.93
N LEU A 256 -12.12 11.97 1.17
CA LEU A 256 -12.68 11.43 2.42
C LEU A 256 -11.81 11.84 3.61
N ILE A 257 -12.36 12.68 4.49
CA ILE A 257 -11.74 13.05 5.76
C ILE A 257 -12.62 12.47 6.87
N LEU A 258 -12.04 11.58 7.67
CA LEU A 258 -12.76 10.98 8.79
C LEU A 258 -12.88 11.98 9.93
N THR A 259 -14.07 12.04 10.52
CA THR A 259 -14.29 12.68 11.81
C THR A 259 -13.58 11.91 12.93
N GLU A 260 -13.43 12.52 14.10
CA GLU A 260 -12.79 11.85 15.24
C GLU A 260 -13.56 10.60 15.68
N GLU A 261 -14.89 10.70 15.75
CA GLU A 261 -15.77 9.56 16.03
C GLU A 261 -15.57 8.41 15.03
N GLN A 262 -15.46 8.74 13.73
CA GLN A 262 -15.23 7.74 12.68
C GLN A 262 -13.85 7.09 12.76
N ARG A 263 -12.83 7.80 13.26
CA ARG A 263 -11.49 7.24 13.50
C ARG A 263 -11.51 6.31 14.69
N GLU A 264 -12.14 6.71 15.79
CA GLU A 264 -12.26 5.90 17.00
C GLU A 264 -13.08 4.64 16.77
N GLU A 265 -14.15 4.71 15.96
CA GLU A 265 -14.89 3.53 15.52
C GLU A 265 -13.98 2.52 14.81
N ARG A 266 -13.23 2.96 13.80
CA ARG A 266 -12.31 2.09 13.05
C ARG A 266 -11.21 1.53 13.92
N ARG A 267 -10.62 2.35 14.79
CA ARG A 267 -9.63 1.93 15.78
C ARG A 267 -10.19 0.82 16.66
N ARG A 268 -11.39 1.01 17.22
CA ARG A 268 -12.05 0.00 18.06
C ARG A 268 -12.33 -1.30 17.30
N VAL A 269 -12.84 -1.23 16.07
CA VAL A 269 -13.10 -2.41 15.23
C VAL A 269 -11.80 -3.17 14.92
N LEU A 270 -10.73 -2.47 14.58
CA LEU A 270 -9.42 -3.07 14.36
C LEU A 270 -8.92 -3.80 15.62
N LEU A 271 -8.98 -3.13 16.77
CA LEU A 271 -8.52 -3.71 18.04
C LEU A 271 -9.38 -4.90 18.49
N HIS A 272 -10.69 -4.91 18.20
CA HIS A 272 -11.54 -6.07 18.48
C HIS A 272 -11.26 -7.24 17.56
N SER A 273 -11.22 -7.01 16.24
CA SER A 273 -10.98 -8.07 15.26
C SER A 273 -9.64 -8.79 15.48
N ARG A 274 -8.59 -8.10 15.95
CA ARG A 274 -7.32 -8.75 16.29
C ARG A 274 -7.32 -9.59 17.57
N ARG A 275 -8.32 -9.43 18.44
CA ARG A 275 -8.49 -10.33 19.59
C ARG A 275 -9.07 -11.69 19.19
N ASP A 276 -9.67 -11.78 18.01
CA ASP A 276 -10.29 -13.01 17.54
C ASP A 276 -9.33 -13.89 16.74
N PHE A 277 -8.16 -13.37 16.32
CA PHE A 277 -7.19 -14.07 15.49
C PHE A 277 -5.79 -14.08 16.11
N CYS A 278 -5.12 -15.23 16.03
CA CYS A 278 -3.76 -15.42 16.48
C CYS A 278 -2.80 -14.47 15.73
N PRO A 279 -1.99 -13.68 16.42
CA PRO A 279 -1.13 -12.68 15.78
C PRO A 279 0.03 -13.29 14.96
N VAL A 280 0.32 -14.59 15.13
CA VAL A 280 1.41 -15.29 14.43
C VAL A 280 0.91 -15.95 13.14
N CYS A 281 -0.12 -16.79 13.22
CA CYS A 281 -0.62 -17.54 12.08
C CYS A 281 -1.90 -16.95 11.46
N ARG A 282 -2.43 -15.87 12.03
CA ARG A 282 -3.68 -15.19 11.61
C ARG A 282 -4.91 -16.11 11.52
N GLN A 283 -4.90 -17.26 12.17
CA GLN A 283 -6.09 -18.12 12.35
C GLN A 283 -6.93 -17.67 13.55
N PRO A 284 -8.25 -17.95 13.58
CA PRO A 284 -9.06 -17.67 14.75
C PRO A 284 -8.43 -18.24 16.04
N ILE A 285 -8.33 -17.46 17.11
CA ILE A 285 -7.75 -17.90 18.39
C ILE A 285 -8.42 -19.19 18.88
N GLN A 286 -9.72 -19.34 18.61
CA GLN A 286 -10.52 -20.52 18.94
C GLN A 286 -9.98 -21.81 18.31
N ASP A 287 -9.44 -21.71 17.10
CA ASP A 287 -8.90 -22.86 16.35
C ASP A 287 -7.45 -23.12 16.71
N VAL A 288 -6.67 -22.07 17.02
CA VAL A 288 -5.32 -22.22 17.58
C VAL A 288 -5.36 -22.90 18.94
N ILE A 289 -6.30 -22.54 19.82
CA ILE A 289 -6.45 -23.16 21.14
C ILE A 289 -6.79 -24.66 21.03
N LYS A 290 -7.59 -25.08 20.05
CA LYS A 290 -7.92 -26.51 19.85
C LYS A 290 -6.69 -27.34 19.51
N VAL A 291 -5.77 -26.81 18.69
CA VAL A 291 -4.54 -27.50 18.29
C VAL A 291 -3.59 -27.76 19.47
N TYR A 292 -3.62 -26.92 20.52
CA TYR A 292 -2.81 -27.12 21.73
C TYR A 292 -3.46 -28.01 22.79
N HIS A 293 -4.71 -28.44 22.60
CA HIS A 293 -5.47 -29.28 23.54
C HIS A 293 -5.80 -30.69 23.04
N THR A 294 -5.25 -31.09 21.89
CA THR A 294 -5.24 -32.45 21.35
C THR A 294 -3.82 -33.00 21.30
#